data_AF-A0A931SEI7-F1
#
_entry.id   AF-A0A931SEI7-F1
#
_cell.length_a   1.000
_cell.length_b   1.000
_cell.length_c   1.000
_cell.angle_alpha   90.00
_cell.angle_beta   90.00
_cell.angle_gamma   90.00
#
_symmetry.space_group_name_H-M   'P 1'
#
loop_
_entity.id
_entity.type
_entity.pdbx_description
1 polymer ?
#
loop_
_entity_poly.entity_id
_entity_poly.type
_entity_poly.pdbx_seq_one_letter_code
_entity_poly.pdbx_strand_id
1 'polypeptide(L)'
;MKNIKKRLLLPTIVVVSILMVGVLTASLVSAQDSSAYPTIIERLSDRFGLNKDDVKEVFEEVRDEHKAEMYANWAERLDDLVADGKITSDQKQAILDKHEEFENKMEEIRNQSLTFDERKQKLQALHEEFKNWAESQGIDLSLIGPFGKGFKGGFRMGYKMGMMD
;
A
#
# COMPACT_ATOMS: atom_id res chain seq x y z
N MET A 1 46.74 -36.67 -29.28
CA MET A 1 45.46 -37.38 -28.97
C MET A 1 45.29 -37.31 -27.45
N LYS A 2 44.25 -36.73 -26.86
CA LYS A 2 42.83 -37.14 -26.94
C LYS A 2 41.98 -36.00 -26.37
N ASN A 3 41.13 -35.40 -27.21
CA ASN A 3 40.12 -34.42 -26.83
C ASN A 3 38.99 -35.09 -26.04
N ILE A 4 38.57 -34.55 -24.89
CA ILE A 4 37.35 -35.00 -24.20
C ILE A 4 36.43 -33.81 -23.89
N LYS A 5 35.51 -33.67 -24.85
CA LYS A 5 34.16 -33.08 -24.92
C LYS A 5 33.51 -32.54 -23.63
N LYS A 6 33.10 -31.27 -23.68
CA LYS A 6 32.08 -30.65 -22.81
C LYS A 6 30.73 -31.36 -23.05
N ARG A 7 30.10 -31.85 -22.00
CA ARG A 7 28.71 -32.36 -22.03
C ARG A 7 27.84 -31.47 -21.15
N LEU A 8 26.78 -30.95 -21.78
CA LEU A 8 25.70 -30.17 -21.17
C LEU A 8 25.19 -30.84 -19.89
N LEU A 9 25.16 -30.09 -18.80
CA LEU A 9 24.30 -30.37 -17.66
C LEU A 9 22.99 -29.59 -17.90
N LEU A 10 21.94 -30.32 -18.27
CA LEU A 10 20.57 -29.84 -18.28
C LEU A 10 20.14 -29.64 -16.82
N PRO A 11 19.66 -28.45 -16.39
CA PRO A 11 19.06 -28.32 -15.08
C PRO A 11 17.68 -28.98 -15.11
N THR A 12 17.57 -30.09 -14.38
CA THR A 12 16.30 -30.73 -14.05
C THR A 12 15.47 -29.75 -13.23
N ILE A 13 14.44 -29.17 -13.83
CA ILE A 13 13.45 -28.35 -13.12
C ILE A 13 12.66 -29.30 -12.21
N VAL A 14 13.01 -29.32 -10.93
CA VAL A 14 12.17 -29.90 -9.89
C VAL A 14 11.03 -28.91 -9.68
N VAL A 15 9.86 -29.22 -10.24
CA VAL A 15 8.62 -28.51 -9.93
C VAL A 15 8.21 -28.90 -8.52
N VAL A 16 8.68 -28.15 -7.52
CA VAL A 16 8.14 -28.22 -6.16
C VAL A 16 6.83 -27.45 -6.18
N SER A 17 5.73 -28.20 -6.21
CA SER A 17 4.37 -27.69 -6.02
C SER A 17 4.19 -27.38 -4.53
N ILE A 18 4.55 -26.15 -4.12
CA ILE A 18 4.19 -25.64 -2.80
C ILE A 18 2.82 -24.97 -2.92
N LEU A 19 1.78 -25.72 -2.57
CA LEU A 19 0.52 -25.16 -2.11
C LEU A 19 0.80 -24.46 -0.77
N MET A 20 1.20 -23.20 -0.82
CA MET A 20 1.30 -22.38 0.39
C MET A 20 -0.04 -21.67 0.58
N VAL A 21 -0.90 -22.30 1.38
CA VAL A 21 -2.04 -21.63 2.00
C VAL A 21 -1.45 -20.61 2.97
N GLY A 22 -1.31 -19.36 2.52
CA GLY A 22 -0.96 -18.24 3.36
C GLY A 22 -2.10 -17.97 4.32
N VAL A 23 -1.95 -18.41 5.57
CA VAL A 23 -2.85 -18.04 6.67
C VAL A 23 -2.62 -16.55 6.94
N LEU A 24 -3.53 -15.71 6.44
CA LEU A 24 -3.64 -14.32 6.83
C LEU A 24 -4.12 -14.27 8.29
N THR A 25 -3.19 -14.27 9.24
CA THR A 25 -3.52 -13.86 10.60
C THR A 25 -3.67 -12.36 10.60
N ALA A 26 -4.90 -11.89 10.31
CA ALA A 26 -5.28 -10.50 10.52
C ALA A 26 -5.07 -10.19 12.02
N SER A 27 -3.95 -9.53 12.32
CA SER A 27 -3.80 -8.86 13.61
C SER A 27 -4.79 -7.71 13.57
N LEU A 28 -5.90 -7.85 14.31
CA LEU A 28 -6.86 -6.77 14.55
C LEU A 28 -6.16 -5.69 15.38
N VAL A 29 -5.37 -4.84 14.73
CA VAL A 29 -4.82 -3.63 15.33
C VAL A 29 -5.97 -2.65 15.43
N SER A 30 -6.41 -2.39 16.66
CA SER A 30 -7.37 -1.33 16.97
C SER A 30 -6.70 0.02 16.73
N ALA A 31 -6.97 0.64 15.58
CA ALA A 31 -6.51 2.00 15.29
C ALA A 31 -7.17 2.98 16.27
N GLN A 32 -6.38 3.53 17.20
CA GLN A 32 -6.86 4.43 18.24
C GLN A 32 -7.28 5.79 17.66
N ASP A 33 -8.60 6.03 17.72
CA ASP A 33 -9.32 7.31 17.71
C ASP A 33 -8.62 8.52 17.06
N SER A 34 -8.54 8.51 15.74
CA SER A 34 -8.33 9.71 14.94
C SER A 34 -9.32 9.70 13.78
N SER A 35 -10.61 9.75 14.11
CA SER A 35 -11.67 9.80 13.10
C SER A 35 -11.59 11.14 12.38
N ALA A 36 -11.10 11.14 11.14
CA ALA A 36 -11.03 12.29 10.25
C ALA A 36 -12.41 12.79 9.75
N TYR A 37 -13.51 12.26 10.31
CA TYR A 37 -14.89 12.56 9.90
C TYR A 37 -15.82 13.14 10.98
N PRO A 38 -15.36 13.89 12.01
CA PRO A 38 -16.27 14.32 13.08
C PRO A 38 -17.44 15.13 12.52
N THR A 39 -17.17 15.98 11.53
CA THR A 39 -18.16 16.90 10.95
C THR A 39 -19.24 16.25 10.11
N ILE A 40 -18.99 15.11 9.44
CA ILE A 40 -20.04 14.43 8.66
C ILE A 40 -20.88 13.54 9.57
N ILE A 41 -20.24 12.80 10.47
CA ILE A 41 -20.92 11.96 11.47
C ILE A 41 -21.85 12.83 12.32
N GLU A 42 -21.36 13.95 12.84
CA GLU A 42 -22.15 14.91 13.60
C GLU A 42 -23.32 15.48 12.79
N ARG A 43 -23.07 15.97 11.56
CA ARG A 43 -24.13 16.56 10.72
C ARG A 43 -25.23 15.57 10.34
N LEU A 44 -24.88 14.33 10.01
CA LEU A 44 -25.85 13.29 9.68
C LEU A 44 -26.66 12.89 10.92
N SER A 45 -25.99 12.70 12.05
CA SER A 45 -26.63 12.36 13.32
C SER A 45 -27.60 13.45 13.75
N ASP A 46 -27.17 14.72 13.73
CA ASP A 46 -28.00 15.84 14.17
C ASP A 46 -29.15 16.12 13.18
N ARG A 47 -28.94 15.96 11.86
CA ARG A 47 -29.97 16.24 10.85
C ARG A 47 -31.08 15.19 10.82
N PHE A 48 -30.74 13.93 11.07
CA PHE A 48 -31.67 12.80 10.98
C PHE A 48 -32.02 12.19 12.34
N GLY A 49 -31.46 12.71 13.43
CA GLY A 49 -31.69 12.21 14.79
C GLY A 49 -31.10 10.81 15.02
N LEU A 50 -29.96 10.50 14.40
CA LEU A 50 -29.30 9.19 14.52
C LEU A 50 -28.34 9.17 15.72
N ASN A 51 -28.03 7.97 16.22
CA ASN A 51 -26.98 7.79 17.21
C ASN A 51 -25.60 8.00 16.56
N LYS A 52 -24.76 8.83 17.18
CA LYS A 52 -23.42 9.17 16.67
C LYS A 52 -22.48 7.97 16.66
N ASP A 53 -22.58 7.08 17.65
CA ASP A 53 -21.72 5.90 17.75
C ASP A 53 -22.08 4.89 16.65
N ASP A 54 -23.37 4.64 16.43
CA ASP A 54 -23.85 3.76 15.35
C ASP A 54 -23.44 4.29 13.97
N VAL A 55 -23.54 5.61 13.76
CA VAL A 55 -23.08 6.23 12.50
C VAL A 55 -21.56 6.13 12.37
N LYS A 56 -20.79 6.32 13.45
CA LYS A 56 -19.33 6.14 13.43
C LYS A 56 -18.96 4.71 13.05
N GLU A 57 -19.60 3.71 13.65
CA GLU A 57 -19.38 2.29 13.37
C GLU A 57 -19.61 1.96 11.89
N VAL A 58 -20.71 2.43 11.29
CA VAL A 58 -20.98 2.23 9.85
C VAL A 58 -19.90 2.84 8.96
N PHE A 59 -19.41 4.04 9.31
CA PHE A 59 -18.33 4.67 8.55
C PHE A 59 -17.00 3.93 8.68
N GLU A 60 -16.70 3.38 9.86
CA GLU A 60 -15.52 2.56 10.11
C GLU A 60 -15.60 1.24 9.33
N GLU A 61 -16.76 0.57 9.34
CA GLU A 61 -17.02 -0.65 8.57
C GLU A 61 -16.82 -0.41 7.07
N VAL A 62 -17.50 0.58 6.48
CA VAL A 62 -17.36 0.89 5.04
C VAL A 62 -15.93 1.27 4.68
N ARG A 63 -15.23 2.00 5.55
CA ARG A 63 -13.82 2.36 5.32
C ARG A 63 -12.94 1.12 5.27
N ASP A 64 -13.14 0.19 6.20
CA ASP A 64 -12.32 -1.01 6.33
C ASP A 64 -12.63 -2.00 5.20
N GLU A 65 -13.90 -2.14 4.80
CA GLU A 65 -14.32 -2.85 3.58
C GLU A 65 -13.65 -2.27 2.32
N HIS A 66 -13.69 -0.95 2.17
CA HIS A 66 -13.10 -0.28 1.00
C HIS A 66 -11.58 -0.43 0.96
N LYS A 67 -10.89 -0.40 2.11
CA LYS A 67 -9.45 -0.67 2.20
C LYS A 67 -9.14 -2.10 1.77
N ALA A 68 -9.92 -3.08 2.25
CA ALA A 68 -9.74 -4.48 1.87
C ALA A 68 -9.97 -4.69 0.36
N GLU A 69 -11.00 -4.07 -0.21
CA GLU A 69 -11.28 -4.08 -1.65
C GLU A 69 -10.11 -3.46 -2.45
N MET A 70 -9.61 -2.29 -2.04
CA MET A 70 -8.47 -1.65 -2.69
C MET A 70 -7.21 -2.53 -2.65
N TYR A 71 -6.93 -3.17 -1.52
CA TYR A 71 -5.79 -4.07 -1.39
C TYR A 71 -5.94 -5.31 -2.27
N ALA A 72 -7.12 -5.92 -2.31
CA ALA A 72 -7.40 -7.07 -3.17
C ALA A 72 -7.21 -6.73 -4.66
N ASN A 73 -7.79 -5.61 -5.11
CA ASN A 73 -7.63 -5.13 -6.49
C ASN A 73 -6.16 -4.83 -6.84
N TRP A 74 -5.40 -4.32 -5.88
CA TRP A 74 -3.97 -4.07 -6.07
C TRP A 74 -3.17 -5.38 -6.17
N ALA A 75 -3.46 -6.36 -5.31
CA ALA A 75 -2.83 -7.67 -5.36
C ALA A 75 -3.13 -8.42 -6.67
N GLU A 76 -4.37 -8.35 -7.17
CA GLU A 76 -4.77 -8.89 -8.47
C GLU A 76 -4.01 -8.23 -9.62
N ARG A 77 -3.85 -6.90 -9.59
CA ARG A 77 -3.02 -6.20 -10.58
C ARG A 77 -1.55 -6.66 -10.54
N LEU A 78 -1.00 -7.02 -9.38
CA LEU A 78 0.34 -7.59 -9.32
C LEU A 78 0.39 -8.98 -9.95
N ASP A 79 -0.67 -9.79 -9.84
CA ASP A 79 -0.79 -11.06 -10.58
C ASP A 79 -0.76 -10.84 -12.09
N ASP A 80 -1.49 -9.85 -12.60
CA ASP A 80 -1.45 -9.48 -14.02
C ASP A 80 -0.04 -9.07 -14.46
N LEU A 81 0.69 -8.33 -13.62
CA LEU A 81 2.08 -7.94 -13.92
C LEU A 81 3.05 -9.13 -13.93
N VAL A 82 2.79 -10.16 -13.12
CA VAL A 82 3.54 -11.44 -13.15
C VAL A 82 3.20 -12.20 -14.43
N ALA A 83 1.92 -12.30 -14.78
CA ALA A 83 1.46 -12.97 -16.00
C ALA A 83 2.02 -12.29 -17.27
N ASP A 84 2.08 -10.95 -17.27
CA ASP A 84 2.70 -10.14 -18.32
C ASP A 84 4.24 -10.23 -18.35
N GLY A 85 4.86 -10.86 -17.35
CA GLY A 85 6.32 -10.97 -17.23
C GLY A 85 7.02 -9.65 -16.91
N LYS A 86 6.28 -8.63 -16.44
CA LYS A 86 6.84 -7.32 -16.05
C LYS A 86 7.51 -7.37 -14.68
N ILE A 87 7.06 -8.26 -13.81
CA ILE A 87 7.68 -8.59 -12.54
C ILE A 87 7.72 -10.12 -12.36
N THR A 88 8.58 -10.62 -11.48
CA THR A 88 8.61 -12.03 -11.09
C THR A 88 7.66 -12.32 -9.93
N SER A 89 7.36 -13.60 -9.68
CA SER A 89 6.60 -14.02 -8.48
C SER A 89 7.31 -13.59 -7.18
N ASP A 90 8.63 -13.64 -7.14
CA ASP A 90 9.41 -13.21 -5.97
C ASP A 90 9.32 -11.70 -5.77
N GLN A 91 9.36 -10.92 -6.86
CA GLN A 91 9.16 -9.47 -6.80
C GLN A 91 7.75 -9.11 -6.34
N LYS A 92 6.71 -9.84 -6.78
CA LYS A 92 5.34 -9.68 -6.26
C LYS A 92 5.30 -9.84 -4.75
N GLN A 93 5.89 -10.92 -4.22
CA GLN A 93 5.91 -11.15 -2.77
C GLN A 93 6.65 -10.02 -2.04
N ALA A 94 7.82 -9.63 -2.54
CA ALA A 94 8.59 -8.53 -1.96
C ALA A 94 7.79 -7.20 -1.97
N ILE A 95 6.98 -6.94 -3.00
CA ILE A 95 6.10 -5.77 -3.08
C ILE A 95 5.01 -5.82 -2.02
N LEU A 96 4.37 -6.97 -1.82
CA LEU A 96 3.33 -7.14 -0.81
C LEU A 96 3.90 -6.93 0.61
N ASP A 97 5.05 -7.54 0.90
CA ASP A 97 5.73 -7.42 2.20
C ASP A 97 6.16 -5.97 2.47
N LYS A 98 6.71 -5.29 1.45
CA LYS A 98 7.14 -3.89 1.58
C LYS A 98 5.97 -2.93 1.73
N HIS A 99 4.80 -3.26 1.15
CA HIS A 99 3.60 -2.46 1.32
C HIS A 99 3.10 -2.48 2.77
N GLU A 100 3.09 -3.65 3.41
CA GLU A 100 2.75 -3.76 4.84
C GLU A 100 3.72 -2.93 5.72
N GLU A 101 5.03 -3.02 5.45
CA GLU A 101 6.02 -2.20 6.16
C GLU A 101 5.78 -0.69 5.95
N PHE A 102 5.44 -0.29 4.72
CA PHE A 102 5.16 1.10 4.37
C PHE A 102 3.90 1.62 5.07
N GLU A 103 2.81 0.86 5.07
CA GLU A 103 1.57 1.23 5.77
C GLU A 103 1.81 1.40 7.27
N ASN A 104 2.54 0.49 7.90
CA ASN A 104 2.91 0.61 9.32
C ASN A 104 3.68 1.90 9.62
N LYS A 105 4.66 2.26 8.78
CA LYS A 105 5.42 3.52 8.92
C LYS A 105 4.53 4.75 8.67
N MET A 106 3.59 4.68 7.73
CA MET A 106 2.62 5.74 7.47
C MET A 106 1.68 5.96 8.65
N GLU A 107 1.19 4.88 9.27
CA GLU A 107 0.36 4.96 10.48
C GLU A 107 1.14 5.55 11.65
N GLU A 108 2.40 5.14 11.85
CA GLU A 108 3.27 5.73 12.87
C GLU A 108 3.42 7.24 12.67
N ILE A 109 3.69 7.70 11.44
CA ILE A 109 3.81 9.13 11.12
C ILE A 109 2.47 9.87 11.33
N ARG A 110 1.32 9.23 11.01
CA ARG A 110 -0.01 9.82 11.21
C ARG A 110 -0.34 9.99 12.69
N ASN A 111 0.02 9.01 13.51
CA ASN A 111 -0.27 9.00 14.95
C ASN A 111 0.67 9.92 15.74
N GLN A 112 1.79 10.33 15.15
CA GLN A 112 2.69 11.31 15.75
C GLN A 112 2.17 12.74 15.60
N SER A 113 2.22 13.49 16.70
CA SER A 113 1.95 14.93 16.71
C SER A 113 3.15 15.70 16.15
N LEU A 114 3.26 15.75 14.82
CA LEU A 114 4.31 16.45 14.10
C LEU A 114 3.81 17.78 13.54
N THR A 115 4.71 18.77 13.46
CA THR A 115 4.47 19.95 12.63
C THR A 115 4.35 19.58 11.16
N PHE A 116 3.81 20.48 10.34
CA PHE A 116 3.71 20.25 8.90
C PHE A 116 5.07 19.96 8.25
N ASP A 117 6.10 20.72 8.61
CA ASP A 117 7.44 20.56 8.03
C ASP A 117 8.10 19.24 8.47
N GLU A 118 7.99 18.86 9.74
CA GLU A 118 8.50 17.57 10.22
C GLU A 118 7.77 16.39 9.56
N ARG A 119 6.44 16.46 9.46
CA ARG A 119 5.65 15.43 8.76
C ARG A 119 6.08 15.32 7.30
N LYS A 120 6.25 16.44 6.61
CA LYS A 120 6.72 16.47 5.22
C LYS A 120 8.10 15.83 5.10
N GLN A 121 9.03 16.15 5.98
CA GLN A 121 10.37 15.56 5.99
C GLN A 121 10.32 14.04 6.21
N LYS A 122 9.51 13.54 7.15
CA LYS A 122 9.35 12.10 7.37
C LYS A 122 8.74 11.38 6.17
N LEU A 123 7.71 11.96 5.55
CA LEU A 123 7.10 11.40 4.33
C LEU A 123 8.08 11.39 3.15
N GLN A 124 8.91 12.42 3.01
CA GLN A 124 9.98 12.45 1.99
C GLN A 124 11.02 11.37 2.24
N ALA A 125 11.48 11.20 3.49
CA ALA A 125 12.42 10.15 3.84
C ALA A 125 11.86 8.75 3.57
N LEU A 126 10.59 8.51 3.93
CA LEU A 126 9.91 7.26 3.66
C LEU A 126 9.77 6.99 2.16
N HIS A 127 9.47 8.02 1.36
CA HIS A 127 9.39 7.89 -0.09
C HIS A 127 10.74 7.55 -0.72
N GLU A 128 11.83 8.19 -0.29
CA GLU A 128 13.18 7.87 -0.76
C GLU A 128 13.61 6.45 -0.34
N GLU A 129 13.26 6.02 0.88
CA GLU A 129 13.52 4.65 1.32
C GLU A 129 12.82 3.63 0.41
N PHE A 130 11.53 3.84 0.13
CA PHE A 130 10.75 2.97 -0.74
C PHE A 130 11.27 2.96 -2.18
N LYS A 131 11.66 4.13 -2.70
CA LYS A 131 12.26 4.26 -4.02
C LYS A 131 13.57 3.48 -4.13
N ASN A 132 14.49 3.68 -3.18
CA ASN A 132 15.78 2.98 -3.16
C ASN A 132 15.59 1.46 -3.03
N TRP A 133 14.60 1.03 -2.24
CA TRP A 133 14.24 -0.38 -2.16
C TRP A 133 13.77 -0.92 -3.52
N ALA A 134 12.83 -0.24 -4.19
CA ALA A 134 12.32 -0.70 -5.49
C ALA A 134 13.43 -0.77 -6.55
N GLU A 135 14.31 0.24 -6.61
CA GLU A 135 15.48 0.26 -7.48
C GLU A 135 16.42 -0.93 -7.19
N SER A 136 16.67 -1.25 -5.91
CA SER A 136 17.50 -2.39 -5.52
C SER A 136 16.90 -3.74 -5.95
N GLN A 137 15.58 -3.82 -6.06
CA GLN A 137 14.85 -5.01 -6.51
C GLN A 137 14.64 -5.04 -8.03
N GLY A 138 15.08 -4.00 -8.75
CA GLY A 138 14.85 -3.85 -10.20
C GLY A 138 13.37 -3.67 -10.55
N ILE A 139 12.58 -3.10 -9.64
CA ILE A 139 11.14 -2.88 -9.81
C ILE A 139 10.90 -1.45 -10.28
N ASP A 140 10.18 -1.28 -11.39
CA ASP A 140 9.69 0.04 -11.79
C ASP A 140 8.55 0.49 -10.87
N LEU A 141 8.80 1.54 -10.10
CA LEU A 141 7.82 2.17 -9.21
C LEU A 141 6.50 2.53 -9.91
N SER A 142 6.54 2.85 -11.21
CA SER A 142 5.34 3.19 -11.97
C SER A 142 4.32 2.04 -12.04
N LEU A 143 4.78 0.80 -11.86
CA LEU A 143 3.97 -0.40 -11.94
C LEU A 143 3.15 -0.65 -10.68
N ILE A 144 3.68 -0.26 -9.51
CA ILE A 144 3.14 -0.61 -8.19
C ILE A 144 2.17 0.42 -7.59
N GLY A 145 1.63 1.32 -8.42
CA GLY A 145 0.48 2.16 -8.07
C GLY A 145 0.83 3.57 -7.55
N PRO A 146 0.01 4.17 -6.68
CA PRO A 146 0.13 5.59 -6.29
C PRO A 146 1.46 5.95 -5.61
N PHE A 147 2.24 4.94 -5.23
CA PHE A 147 3.60 5.08 -4.73
C PHE A 147 4.62 5.53 -5.79
N GLY A 148 4.38 5.28 -7.09
CA GLY A 148 5.32 5.62 -8.17
C GLY A 148 4.95 6.82 -9.05
N LYS A 149 3.67 7.20 -9.10
CA LYS A 149 3.25 8.51 -9.65
C LYS A 149 3.01 9.43 -8.46
N GLY A 150 4.09 10.01 -7.94
CA GLY A 150 4.02 10.92 -6.80
C GLY A 150 2.93 11.96 -7.00
N PHE A 151 1.99 12.05 -6.05
CA PHE A 151 1.18 13.21 -5.59
C PHE A 151 0.81 14.34 -6.56
N LYS A 152 0.89 14.17 -7.88
CA LYS A 152 0.66 15.23 -8.88
C LYS A 152 -0.83 15.46 -9.16
N GLY A 153 -1.73 14.63 -8.62
CA GLY A 153 -3.18 14.78 -8.78
C GLY A 153 -3.89 15.51 -7.63
N GLY A 154 -3.32 15.56 -6.43
CA GLY A 154 -4.05 16.02 -5.23
C GLY A 154 -3.72 17.43 -4.74
N PHE A 155 -2.51 17.92 -4.98
CA PHE A 155 -2.03 19.17 -4.36
C PHE A 155 -2.32 20.47 -5.14
N ARG A 156 -2.99 20.40 -6.30
CA ARG A 156 -3.33 21.61 -7.10
C ARG A 156 -4.76 22.13 -6.91
N MET A 157 -5.63 21.40 -6.22
CA MET A 157 -7.03 21.82 -5.99
C MET A 157 -7.25 22.62 -4.70
N GLY A 158 -6.34 22.57 -3.72
CA GLY A 158 -6.48 23.30 -2.45
C GLY A 158 -5.94 24.74 -2.46
N TYR A 159 -4.87 25.00 -3.22
CA TYR A 159 -4.18 26.30 -3.21
C TYR A 159 -4.86 27.41 -4.02
N LYS A 160 -5.98 27.12 -4.72
CA LYS A 160 -6.77 28.14 -5.43
C LYS A 160 -8.01 28.63 -4.68
N MET A 161 -8.35 28.03 -3.53
CA MET A 161 -9.53 28.45 -2.77
C MET A 161 -9.22 29.43 -1.62
N GLY A 162 -7.95 29.76 -1.40
CA GLY A 162 -7.51 30.66 -0.32
C GLY A 162 -6.85 31.97 -0.77
N MET A 163 -6.98 32.34 -2.06
CA MET A 163 -6.54 33.65 -2.58
C MET A 163 -7.65 34.29 -3.42
N MET A 164 -8.86 34.32 -2.88
CA MET A 164 -9.93 35.19 -3.34
C MET A 164 -10.32 36.09 -2.17
N ASP A 165 -9.43 37.03 -1.86
CA ASP A 165 -9.77 38.29 -1.20
C ASP A 165 -9.36 39.42 -2.16
#